data_AF-A0A1F9U1E8-F1
#
_entry.id   AF-A0A1F9U1E8-F1
#
_cell.length_a   1.000
_cell.length_b   1.000
_cell.length_c   1.000
_cell.angle_alpha   90.00
_cell.angle_beta   90.00
_cell.angle_gamma   90.00
#
_symmetry.space_group_name_H-M   'P 1'
#
loop_
_entity.id
_entity.type
_entity.pdbx_description
1 polymer ?
#
loop_
_entity_poly.entity_id
_entity_poly.type
_entity_poly.pdbx_seq_one_letter_code
_entity_poly.pdbx_strand_id
1 'polypeptide(L)'
;MKLLWVGLFSAAILFSGLGKTPLWDRDETEYAQSAVEMQSNNEWLIPTLEGQPFIEKPILLFWLVRLSYMAFGVNEFAARFPAALFGVLTCLAAGFLGKTLYGARAGFWSGMVLSSMILFAGGFRLLLTDPFFVFFTTLALAFYARSSLFLSYLFTGLAVLAKGPIGLFPAGVFMVYEWAQNRYQLDGRVFKSIAGHAACAALSCSIAAPWFLYSMSKEKAATTTFFAYDNLARFFQSFEGHSGPAFYYVIVLALGTLPWTFHLIAALKKSWRERGSQSLPMQGGDLLLAVWTVVLFVFFSVSATKLPHYMFPVLPALACWIGKLIAEEPQREKSAARICGGTLVFVLFAVFVLLPKVDSYRVMKPIGLALKANTPPEAKVYGYFVSEPSLFFYGGRLFPFIEQGSLDDLLSQKEPVYVITKESRLNETPPKVPFKIVERAKGFAENGGKMTVLLLSNQVQ
;
A
#
# COMPACT_ATOMS: atom_id res chain seq x y z
N MET A 1 15.78 25.39 0.94
CA MET A 1 14.73 25.90 0.02
C MET A 1 14.23 24.86 -1.00
N LYS A 2 15.08 24.20 -1.81
CA LYS A 2 14.59 23.25 -2.86
C LYS A 2 13.87 21.99 -2.32
N LEU A 3 14.35 21.36 -1.24
CA LEU A 3 13.66 20.20 -0.64
C LEU A 3 12.33 20.57 0.02
N LEU A 4 12.20 21.81 0.52
CA LEU A 4 10.93 22.31 1.04
C LEU A 4 9.86 22.31 -0.06
N TRP A 5 10.20 22.74 -1.28
CA TRP A 5 9.29 22.68 -2.42
C TRP A 5 8.88 21.26 -2.80
N VAL A 6 9.80 20.28 -2.74
CA VAL A 6 9.46 18.86 -2.93
C VAL A 6 8.44 18.41 -1.88
N GLY A 7 8.68 18.76 -0.61
CA GLY A 7 7.76 18.45 0.49
C GLY A 7 6.38 19.07 0.30
N LEU A 8 6.31 20.38 0.01
CA LEU A 8 5.05 21.09 -0.21
C LEU A 8 4.29 20.56 -1.43
N PHE A 9 4.97 20.32 -2.56
CA PHE A 9 4.34 19.82 -3.78
C PHE A 9 3.81 18.39 -3.60
N SER A 10 4.63 17.49 -3.04
CA SER A 10 4.19 16.12 -2.75
C SER A 10 3.06 16.08 -1.72
N ALA A 11 3.10 16.94 -0.69
CA ALA A 11 2.00 17.06 0.26
C ALA A 11 0.72 17.55 -0.41
N ALA A 12 0.80 18.52 -1.31
CA ALA A 12 -0.36 18.99 -2.09
C ALA A 12 -0.98 17.87 -2.94
N ILE A 13 -0.16 16.99 -3.53
CA ILE A 13 -0.66 15.83 -4.28
C ILE A 13 -1.30 14.80 -3.35
N LEU A 14 -0.62 14.42 -2.26
CA LEU A 14 -0.99 13.26 -1.46
C LEU A 14 -2.07 13.58 -0.41
N PHE A 15 -2.05 14.75 0.21
CA PHE A 15 -3.01 15.11 1.27
C PHE A 15 -4.30 15.74 0.75
N SER A 16 -4.33 16.25 -0.50
CA SER A 16 -5.55 16.85 -1.05
C SER A 16 -6.70 15.85 -1.03
N GLY A 17 -7.76 16.19 -0.28
CA GLY A 17 -8.97 15.37 -0.13
C GLY A 17 -8.74 13.95 0.39
N LEU A 18 -7.68 13.69 1.17
CA LEU A 18 -7.30 12.35 1.63
C LEU A 18 -8.41 11.60 2.38
N GLY A 19 -9.23 12.31 3.16
CA GLY A 19 -10.40 11.76 3.87
C GLY A 19 -11.75 12.02 3.21
N LYS A 20 -11.80 12.52 1.96
CA LYS A 20 -13.07 12.88 1.32
C LYS A 20 -13.80 11.67 0.72
N THR A 21 -13.07 10.63 0.35
CA THR A 21 -13.61 9.43 -0.27
C THR A 21 -13.69 8.29 0.75
N PRO A 22 -14.65 7.35 0.62
CA PRO A 22 -14.66 6.14 1.43
C PRO A 22 -13.35 5.35 1.30
N LEU A 23 -13.11 4.37 2.17
CA LEU A 23 -12.07 3.36 1.96
C LEU A 23 -12.43 2.53 0.72
N TRP A 24 -11.48 2.41 -0.22
CA TRP A 24 -11.76 1.94 -1.58
C TRP A 24 -11.45 0.47 -1.79
N ASP A 25 -10.35 0.04 -1.20
CA ASP A 25 -9.77 -1.28 -1.37
C ASP A 25 -10.10 -2.17 -0.16
N ARG A 26 -10.15 -3.48 -0.39
CA ARG A 26 -10.37 -4.47 0.67
C ARG A 26 -9.30 -4.31 1.76
N ASP A 27 -8.03 -4.21 1.37
CA ASP A 27 -6.90 -4.02 2.29
C ASP A 27 -7.08 -2.76 3.12
N GLU A 28 -7.51 -1.63 2.52
CA GLU A 28 -7.73 -0.39 3.26
C GLU A 28 -8.74 -0.58 4.40
N THR A 29 -9.82 -1.31 4.11
CA THR A 29 -10.90 -1.53 5.08
C THR A 29 -10.51 -2.51 6.17
N GLU A 30 -9.82 -3.60 5.82
CA GLU A 30 -9.31 -4.60 6.77
C GLU A 30 -8.27 -3.98 7.71
N TYR A 31 -7.29 -3.26 7.17
CA TYR A 31 -6.27 -2.61 7.99
C TYR A 31 -6.85 -1.50 8.88
N ALA A 32 -7.77 -0.70 8.36
CA ALA A 32 -8.43 0.35 9.13
C ALA A 32 -9.26 -0.24 10.28
N GLN A 33 -10.10 -1.23 9.98
CA GLN A 33 -10.92 -1.92 10.98
C GLN A 33 -10.07 -2.63 12.02
N SER A 34 -8.99 -3.30 11.59
CA SER A 34 -8.09 -3.99 12.51
C SER A 34 -7.42 -3.03 13.50
N ALA A 35 -7.01 -1.85 13.04
CA ALA A 35 -6.48 -0.81 13.92
C ALA A 35 -7.54 -0.26 14.91
N VAL A 36 -8.82 -0.23 14.53
CA VAL A 36 -9.94 0.10 15.45
C VAL A 36 -10.09 -0.96 16.54
N GLU A 37 -10.04 -2.24 16.19
CA GLU A 37 -10.12 -3.35 17.15
C GLU A 37 -8.94 -3.33 18.13
N MET A 38 -7.73 -3.15 17.61
CA MET A 38 -6.52 -2.98 18.42
C MET A 38 -6.64 -1.81 19.41
N GLN A 39 -7.16 -0.67 18.96
CA GLN A 39 -7.35 0.49 19.83
C GLN A 39 -8.41 0.22 20.91
N SER A 40 -9.52 -0.42 20.55
CA SER A 40 -10.65 -0.70 21.45
C SER A 40 -10.27 -1.71 22.53
N ASN A 41 -9.44 -2.70 22.19
CA ASN A 41 -8.95 -3.74 23.10
C ASN A 41 -7.67 -3.35 23.84
N ASN A 42 -7.12 -2.16 23.59
CA ASN A 42 -5.79 -1.74 24.02
C ASN A 42 -4.66 -2.73 23.63
N GLU A 43 -4.85 -3.45 22.54
CA GLU A 43 -3.92 -4.45 21.98
C GLU A 43 -2.93 -3.76 21.03
N TRP A 44 -1.63 -3.99 21.22
CA TRP A 44 -0.56 -3.34 20.46
C TRP A 44 0.24 -4.31 19.58
N LEU A 45 0.23 -5.60 19.87
CA LEU A 45 1.16 -6.55 19.27
C LEU A 45 0.48 -7.55 18.36
N ILE A 46 -0.79 -7.90 18.61
CA ILE A 46 -1.56 -8.80 17.74
C ILE A 46 -2.69 -8.04 17.05
N PRO A 47 -2.60 -7.75 15.74
CA PRO A 47 -3.73 -7.23 15.00
C PRO A 47 -4.87 -8.25 15.02
N THR A 48 -6.09 -7.75 15.17
CA THR A 48 -7.32 -8.55 15.11
C THR A 48 -8.25 -7.98 14.06
N LEU A 49 -8.99 -8.85 13.37
CA LEU A 49 -10.03 -8.47 12.44
C LEU A 49 -11.22 -9.40 12.72
N GLU A 50 -12.39 -8.82 12.94
CA GLU A 50 -13.59 -9.58 13.31
C GLU A 50 -13.39 -10.42 14.58
N GLY A 51 -12.55 -9.92 15.50
CA GLY A 51 -12.20 -10.62 16.74
C GLY A 51 -11.25 -11.81 16.58
N GLN A 52 -10.76 -12.08 15.37
CA GLN A 52 -9.77 -13.13 15.10
C GLN A 52 -8.38 -12.54 14.84
N PRO A 53 -7.28 -13.23 15.19
CA PRO A 53 -5.92 -12.80 14.85
C PRO A 53 -5.74 -12.58 13.35
N PHE A 54 -5.28 -11.38 12.96
CA PHE A 54 -5.16 -10.94 11.57
C PHE A 54 -3.69 -10.66 11.19
N ILE A 55 -2.90 -11.72 11.04
CA ILE A 55 -1.43 -11.64 10.87
C ILE A 55 -1.05 -11.75 9.39
N GLU A 56 -1.75 -11.06 8.49
CA GLU A 56 -1.40 -11.08 7.06
C GLU A 56 -0.21 -10.17 6.72
N LYS A 57 0.06 -9.20 7.59
CA LYS A 57 1.14 -8.20 7.43
C LYS A 57 1.81 -7.92 8.78
N PRO A 58 3.07 -7.45 8.77
CA PRO A 58 3.74 -7.01 9.99
C PRO A 58 3.08 -5.81 10.69
N ILE A 59 3.42 -5.63 11.97
CA ILE A 59 2.75 -4.70 12.88
C ILE A 59 2.88 -3.21 12.56
N LEU A 60 3.89 -2.79 11.78
CA LEU A 60 4.24 -1.38 11.67
C LEU A 60 3.11 -0.52 11.13
N LEU A 61 2.38 -1.01 10.13
CA LEU A 61 1.22 -0.30 9.59
C LEU A 61 0.20 -0.05 10.70
N PHE A 62 -0.14 -1.09 11.46
CA PHE A 62 -1.16 -1.01 12.51
C PHE A 62 -0.77 -0.07 13.64
N TRP A 63 0.51 -0.06 14.05
CA TRP A 63 1.02 0.94 14.99
C TRP A 63 0.84 2.37 14.49
N LEU A 64 1.20 2.63 13.24
CA LEU A 64 1.12 3.97 12.67
C LEU A 64 -0.33 4.44 12.49
N VAL A 65 -1.22 3.55 12.04
CA VAL A 65 -2.65 3.85 11.92
C VAL A 65 -3.28 4.08 13.29
N ARG A 66 -2.98 3.23 14.28
CA ARG A 66 -3.49 3.42 15.65
C ARG A 66 -3.02 4.75 16.25
N LEU A 67 -1.75 5.11 16.10
CA LEU A 67 -1.24 6.42 16.55
C LEU A 67 -1.95 7.58 15.83
N SER A 68 -2.25 7.41 14.53
CA SER A 68 -3.02 8.38 13.76
C SER A 68 -4.46 8.51 14.26
N TYR A 69 -5.13 7.41 14.59
CA TYR A 69 -6.46 7.44 15.21
C TYR A 69 -6.46 8.08 16.60
N MET A 70 -5.41 7.91 17.38
CA MET A 70 -5.25 8.62 18.66
C MET A 70 -5.12 10.13 18.46
N ALA A 71 -4.48 10.59 17.38
CA ALA A 71 -4.27 12.00 17.10
C ALA A 71 -5.45 12.69 16.40
N PHE A 72 -6.13 12.01 15.48
CA PHE A 72 -7.12 12.60 14.58
C PHE A 72 -8.51 11.98 14.69
N GLY A 73 -8.70 11.00 15.57
CA GLY A 73 -9.92 10.20 15.68
C GLY A 73 -10.05 9.15 14.56
N VAL A 74 -10.99 8.22 14.72
CA VAL A 74 -11.26 7.17 13.72
C VAL A 74 -12.04 7.76 12.55
N ASN A 75 -11.37 7.92 11.41
CA ASN A 75 -11.95 8.37 10.14
C ASN A 75 -11.01 8.03 8.97
N GLU A 76 -11.45 8.26 7.72
CA GLU A 76 -10.65 7.93 6.53
C GLU A 76 -9.37 8.75 6.39
N PHE A 77 -9.39 10.01 6.81
CA PHE A 77 -8.18 10.84 6.80
C PHE A 77 -7.13 10.23 7.72
N ALA A 78 -7.52 9.91 8.96
CA ALA A 78 -6.61 9.34 9.95
C ALA A 78 -6.10 7.95 9.52
N ALA A 79 -6.95 7.14 8.87
CA ALA A 79 -6.56 5.83 8.34
C ALA A 79 -5.43 5.97 7.30
N ARG A 80 -5.55 6.94 6.37
CA ARG A 80 -4.61 7.13 5.26
C ARG A 80 -3.46 8.09 5.56
N PHE A 81 -3.56 8.87 6.65
CA PHE A 81 -2.57 9.89 7.01
C PHE A 81 -1.14 9.33 7.07
N PRO A 82 -0.87 8.16 7.72
CA PRO A 82 0.47 7.61 7.74
C PRO A 82 1.01 7.25 6.35
N ALA A 83 0.19 6.67 5.48
CA ALA A 83 0.56 6.34 4.11
C ALA A 83 0.94 7.59 3.31
N ALA A 84 0.10 8.63 3.35
CA ALA A 84 0.37 9.90 2.67
C ALA A 84 1.62 10.60 3.21
N LEU A 85 1.83 10.59 4.53
CA LEU A 85 3.02 11.13 5.17
C LEU A 85 4.28 10.40 4.66
N PHE A 86 4.28 9.07 4.66
CA PHE A 86 5.40 8.28 4.17
C PHE A 86 5.61 8.45 2.66
N GLY A 87 4.57 8.78 1.88
CA GLY A 87 4.73 9.19 0.49
C GLY A 87 5.49 10.51 0.32
N VAL A 88 5.18 11.52 1.14
CA VAL A 88 5.96 12.78 1.17
C VAL A 88 7.41 12.50 1.56
N LEU A 89 7.62 11.70 2.62
CA LEU A 89 8.95 11.32 3.07
C LEU A 89 9.72 10.51 2.01
N THR A 90 9.04 9.66 1.23
CA THR A 90 9.63 8.93 0.10
C THR A 90 10.08 9.88 -1.01
N CYS A 91 9.31 10.94 -1.30
CA CYS A 91 9.72 11.96 -2.28
C CYS A 91 10.97 12.71 -1.82
N LEU A 92 11.07 13.02 -0.53
CA LEU A 92 12.26 13.61 0.07
C LEU A 92 13.44 12.63 0.06
N ALA A 93 13.22 11.35 0.34
CA ALA A 93 14.24 10.29 0.28
C ALA A 93 14.75 10.07 -1.15
N ALA A 94 13.87 10.07 -2.15
CA ALA A 94 14.25 10.02 -3.56
C ALA A 94 15.04 11.27 -3.97
N GLY A 95 14.66 12.45 -3.46
CA GLY A 95 15.45 13.66 -3.67
C GLY A 95 16.83 13.62 -3.00
N PHE A 96 16.94 12.98 -1.83
CA PHE A 96 18.21 12.72 -1.16
C PHE A 96 19.08 11.72 -1.92
N LEU A 97 18.49 10.63 -2.45
CA LEU A 97 19.15 9.65 -3.33
C LEU A 97 19.67 10.31 -4.61
N GLY A 98 18.80 11.03 -5.34
CA GLY A 98 19.18 11.73 -6.56
C GLY A 98 20.26 12.80 -6.32
N LYS A 99 20.22 13.50 -5.18
CA LYS A 99 21.29 14.43 -4.78
C LYS A 99 22.61 13.71 -4.53
N THR A 100 22.56 12.57 -3.86
CA THR A 100 23.74 11.76 -3.54
C THR A 100 24.41 11.25 -4.81
N LEU A 101 23.63 10.80 -5.78
CA LEU A 101 24.17 10.20 -7.01
C LEU A 101 24.57 11.24 -8.07
N TYR A 102 23.80 12.32 -8.23
CA TYR A 102 23.88 13.21 -9.40
C TYR A 102 23.83 14.70 -9.05
N GLY A 103 23.90 15.06 -7.77
CA GLY A 103 23.92 16.44 -7.31
C GLY A 103 22.55 17.08 -7.08
N ALA A 104 22.55 18.26 -6.46
CA ALA A 104 21.36 18.86 -5.86
C ALA A 104 20.21 19.16 -6.84
N ARG A 105 20.53 19.47 -8.11
CA ARG A 105 19.52 19.73 -9.15
C ARG A 105 18.77 18.46 -9.54
N ALA A 106 19.49 17.36 -9.72
CA ALA A 106 18.89 16.05 -9.98
C ALA A 106 18.05 15.58 -8.79
N GLY A 107 18.54 15.77 -7.56
CA GLY A 107 17.78 15.48 -6.34
C GLY A 107 16.46 16.23 -6.25
N PHE A 108 16.45 17.54 -6.52
CA PHE A 108 15.19 18.31 -6.57
C PHE A 108 14.19 17.70 -7.55
N TRP A 109 14.61 17.46 -8.80
CA TRP A 109 13.72 16.91 -9.82
C TRP A 109 13.31 15.45 -9.54
N SER A 110 14.15 14.65 -8.90
CA SER A 110 13.81 13.27 -8.51
C SER A 110 12.59 13.22 -7.60
N GLY A 111 12.53 14.11 -6.59
CA GLY A 111 11.37 14.21 -5.70
C GLY A 111 10.11 14.78 -6.38
N MET A 112 10.27 15.80 -7.22
CA MET A 112 9.16 16.39 -7.98
C MET A 112 8.55 15.40 -8.98
N VAL A 113 9.40 14.63 -9.67
CA VAL A 113 8.99 13.61 -10.64
C VAL A 113 8.27 12.47 -9.93
N LEU A 114 8.84 11.92 -8.85
CA LEU A 114 8.23 10.80 -8.14
C LEU A 114 6.81 11.13 -7.64
N SER A 115 6.65 12.27 -6.99
CA SER A 115 5.34 12.73 -6.49
C SER A 115 4.30 12.96 -7.57
N SER A 116 4.70 13.14 -8.82
CA SER A 116 3.81 13.39 -9.96
C SER A 116 3.72 12.24 -10.96
N MET A 117 4.21 11.04 -10.60
CA MET A 117 3.89 9.80 -11.29
C MET A 117 2.49 9.32 -10.85
N ILE A 118 1.61 9.00 -11.80
CA ILE A 118 0.21 8.62 -11.50
C ILE A 118 0.11 7.44 -10.54
N LEU A 119 0.94 6.41 -10.72
CA LEU A 119 0.92 5.23 -9.86
C LEU A 119 1.32 5.56 -8.41
N PHE A 120 2.30 6.45 -8.25
CA PHE A 120 2.73 6.92 -6.93
C PHE A 120 1.68 7.84 -6.29
N ALA A 121 1.18 8.83 -7.04
CA ALA A 121 0.20 9.81 -6.59
C ALA A 121 -1.15 9.17 -6.19
N GLY A 122 -1.54 8.07 -6.82
CA GLY A 122 -2.70 7.28 -6.42
C GLY A 122 -2.40 6.35 -5.26
N GLY A 123 -1.36 5.50 -5.41
CA GLY A 123 -1.06 4.42 -4.49
C GLY A 123 -0.67 4.86 -3.08
N PHE A 124 0.05 5.97 -2.94
CA PHE A 124 0.50 6.47 -1.64
C PHE A 124 -0.58 7.28 -0.90
N ARG A 125 -1.79 7.37 -1.46
CA ARG A 125 -2.99 7.88 -0.79
C ARG A 125 -3.83 6.75 -0.17
N LEU A 126 -3.57 5.51 -0.55
CA LEU A 126 -4.27 4.34 -0.03
C LEU A 126 -3.60 3.84 1.24
N LEU A 127 -4.40 3.36 2.19
CA LEU A 127 -3.90 2.63 3.36
C LEU A 127 -3.38 1.25 2.93
N LEU A 128 -2.09 1.18 2.61
CA LEU A 128 -1.38 -0.04 2.24
C LEU A 128 -0.07 -0.14 3.04
N THR A 129 0.57 -1.31 3.01
CA THR A 129 1.93 -1.49 3.58
C THR A 129 3.04 -0.91 2.70
N ASP A 130 2.76 -0.74 1.40
CA ASP A 130 3.71 -0.29 0.39
C ASP A 130 4.35 1.07 0.68
N PRO A 131 3.62 2.12 1.12
CA PRO A 131 4.21 3.42 1.40
C PRO A 131 5.35 3.36 2.41
N PHE A 132 5.21 2.56 3.47
CA PHE A 132 6.25 2.38 4.49
C PHE A 132 7.43 1.58 3.94
N PHE A 133 7.14 0.47 3.26
CA PHE A 133 8.15 -0.39 2.63
C PHE A 133 9.00 0.37 1.60
N VAL A 134 8.37 1.16 0.72
CA VAL A 134 9.07 1.92 -0.32
C VAL A 134 9.89 3.05 0.29
N PHE A 135 9.38 3.73 1.33
CA PHE A 135 10.16 4.74 2.05
C PHE A 135 11.46 4.17 2.61
N PHE A 136 11.37 3.08 3.38
CA PHE A 136 12.54 2.49 4.02
C PHE A 136 13.51 1.89 3.01
N THR A 137 13.02 1.24 1.95
CA THR A 137 13.90 0.71 0.89
C THR A 137 14.55 1.81 0.07
N THR A 138 13.88 2.95 -0.13
CA THR A 138 14.49 4.14 -0.75
C THR A 138 15.60 4.72 0.12
N LEU A 139 15.40 4.78 1.44
CA LEU A 139 16.46 5.18 2.37
C LEU A 139 17.60 4.17 2.40
N ALA A 140 17.31 2.87 2.38
CA ALA A 140 18.33 1.83 2.29
C ALA A 140 19.22 2.05 1.06
N LEU A 141 18.61 2.23 -0.11
CA LEU A 141 19.30 2.55 -1.36
C LEU A 141 20.12 3.85 -1.26
N ALA A 142 19.57 4.91 -0.66
CA ALA A 142 20.26 6.20 -0.51
C ALA A 142 21.47 6.11 0.42
N PHE A 143 21.37 5.38 1.54
CA PHE A 143 22.50 5.21 2.46
C PHE A 143 23.55 4.24 1.91
N TYR A 144 23.15 3.22 1.15
CA TYR A 144 24.09 2.40 0.40
C TYR A 144 24.88 3.23 -0.61
N ALA A 145 24.20 4.12 -1.37
CA ALA A 145 24.85 5.05 -2.29
C ALA A 145 25.81 6.05 -1.59
N ARG A 146 25.64 6.28 -0.28
CA ARG A 146 26.56 7.06 0.57
C ARG A 146 27.66 6.22 1.23
N SER A 147 27.80 4.95 0.83
CA SER A 147 28.73 4.00 1.43
C SER A 147 28.48 3.74 2.92
N SER A 148 27.24 3.91 3.39
CA SER A 148 26.83 3.63 4.77
C SER A 148 26.03 2.32 4.83
N LEU A 149 26.75 1.20 4.96
CA LEU A 149 26.15 -0.13 4.99
C LEU A 149 25.26 -0.33 6.22
N PHE A 150 25.70 0.14 7.39
CA PHE A 150 24.93 0.04 8.64
C PHE A 150 23.57 0.72 8.51
N LEU A 151 23.51 2.00 8.11
CA LEU A 151 22.25 2.71 7.95
C LEU A 151 21.39 2.10 6.85
N SER A 152 22.02 1.65 5.75
CA SER A 152 21.31 0.94 4.70
C SER A 152 20.55 -0.26 5.25
N TYR A 153 21.20 -1.10 6.04
CA TYR A 153 20.61 -2.32 6.59
C TYR A 153 19.70 -2.09 7.80
N LEU A 154 19.90 -1.01 8.55
CA LEU A 154 18.93 -0.52 9.52
C LEU A 154 17.58 -0.27 8.84
N PHE A 155 17.58 0.48 7.72
CA PHE A 155 16.36 0.73 6.97
C PHE A 155 15.83 -0.51 6.24
N THR A 156 16.70 -1.42 5.78
CA THR A 156 16.26 -2.75 5.32
C THR A 156 15.48 -3.50 6.41
N GLY A 157 15.93 -3.47 7.67
CA GLY A 157 15.20 -4.10 8.78
C GLY A 157 13.84 -3.47 9.06
N LEU A 158 13.73 -2.14 8.97
CA LEU A 158 12.45 -1.44 9.07
C LEU A 158 11.52 -1.76 7.88
N ALA A 159 12.07 -1.98 6.68
CA ALA A 159 11.31 -2.47 5.54
C ALA A 159 10.76 -3.90 5.77
N VAL A 160 11.53 -4.76 6.43
CA VAL A 160 11.05 -6.09 6.86
C VAL A 160 9.90 -5.97 7.86
N LEU A 161 10.03 -5.09 8.84
CA LEU A 161 8.95 -4.81 9.80
C LEU A 161 7.75 -4.10 9.16
N ALA A 162 7.87 -3.55 7.95
CA ALA A 162 6.76 -2.92 7.22
C ALA A 162 5.96 -3.92 6.39
N LYS A 163 6.64 -4.84 5.67
CA LYS A 163 6.00 -5.68 4.65
C LYS A 163 6.43 -7.15 4.65
N GLY A 164 7.34 -7.54 5.54
CA GLY A 164 7.75 -8.93 5.73
C GLY A 164 9.06 -9.27 5.02
N PRO A 165 9.34 -10.56 4.77
CA PRO A 165 10.60 -11.04 4.20
C PRO A 165 11.06 -10.32 2.93
N ILE A 166 10.13 -9.87 2.07
CA ILE A 166 10.47 -9.10 0.87
C ILE A 166 11.25 -7.81 1.20
N GLY A 167 11.11 -7.27 2.42
CA GLY A 167 11.93 -6.20 3.00
C GLY A 167 13.44 -6.39 2.85
N LEU A 168 13.92 -7.64 2.78
CA LEU A 168 15.34 -7.97 2.64
C LEU A 168 15.89 -7.82 1.21
N PHE A 169 15.04 -7.56 0.20
CA PHE A 169 15.49 -7.48 -1.20
C PHE A 169 16.67 -6.52 -1.44
N PRO A 170 16.82 -5.36 -0.74
CA PRO A 170 17.96 -4.47 -0.95
C PRO A 170 19.30 -5.20 -0.77
N ALA A 171 19.39 -6.15 0.17
CA ALA A 171 20.60 -6.95 0.37
C ALA A 171 20.99 -7.72 -0.89
N GLY A 172 20.02 -8.40 -1.53
CA GLY A 172 20.24 -9.10 -2.79
C GLY A 172 20.64 -8.17 -3.93
N VAL A 173 19.99 -7.00 -4.03
CA VAL A 173 20.33 -5.98 -5.04
C VAL A 173 21.76 -5.49 -4.87
N PHE A 174 22.20 -5.19 -3.65
CA PHE A 174 23.56 -4.71 -3.40
C PHE A 174 24.61 -5.77 -3.74
N MET A 175 24.35 -7.04 -3.41
CA MET A 175 25.23 -8.14 -3.81
C MET A 175 25.35 -8.27 -5.34
N VAL A 176 24.23 -8.22 -6.06
CA VAL A 176 24.23 -8.25 -7.54
C VAL A 176 24.96 -7.03 -8.11
N TYR A 177 24.79 -5.86 -7.51
CA TYR A 177 25.49 -4.63 -7.92
C TYR A 177 27.01 -4.73 -7.71
N GLU A 178 27.47 -5.20 -6.55
CA GLU A 178 28.90 -5.38 -6.29
C GLU A 178 29.54 -6.42 -7.21
N TRP A 179 28.78 -7.48 -7.52
CA TRP A 179 29.18 -8.48 -8.51
C TRP A 179 29.29 -7.89 -9.91
N ALA A 180 28.29 -7.14 -10.36
CA ALA A 180 28.30 -6.47 -11.65
C ALA A 180 29.40 -5.41 -11.78
N GLN A 181 29.86 -4.84 -10.66
CA GLN A 181 30.99 -3.90 -10.60
C GLN A 181 32.36 -4.59 -10.65
N ASN A 182 32.42 -5.92 -10.84
CA ASN A 182 33.66 -6.72 -10.76
C ASN A 182 34.44 -6.53 -9.44
N ARG A 183 33.76 -6.14 -8.34
CA ARG A 183 34.40 -6.03 -7.03
C ARG A 183 34.68 -7.38 -6.37
N TYR A 184 34.14 -8.45 -6.92
CA TYR A 184 34.42 -9.82 -6.49
C TYR A 184 35.44 -10.53 -7.39
N GLN A 185 36.65 -9.97 -7.51
CA GLN A 185 37.81 -10.79 -7.91
C GLN A 185 37.98 -11.86 -6.83
N LEU A 186 38.28 -13.13 -7.18
CA LEU A 186 38.42 -14.25 -6.23
C LEU A 186 39.65 -14.09 -5.31
N ASP A 187 39.65 -13.02 -4.52
CA ASP A 187 40.60 -12.69 -3.48
C ASP A 187 39.87 -12.66 -2.12
N GLY A 188 40.61 -12.54 -1.01
CA GLY A 188 40.03 -12.51 0.34
C GLY A 188 39.07 -11.34 0.62
N ARG A 189 38.92 -10.37 -0.30
CA ARG A 189 38.02 -9.20 -0.13
C ARG A 189 36.57 -9.56 -0.39
N VAL A 190 36.31 -10.59 -1.21
CA VAL A 190 34.96 -11.14 -1.45
C VAL A 190 34.34 -11.66 -0.17
N PHE A 191 35.09 -12.49 0.57
CA PHE A 191 34.63 -13.06 1.83
C PHE A 191 34.34 -11.98 2.88
N LYS A 192 35.13 -10.91 2.92
CA LYS A 192 34.88 -9.77 3.82
C LYS A 192 33.62 -8.99 3.45
N SER A 193 33.36 -8.76 2.15
CA SER A 193 32.12 -8.12 1.71
C SER A 193 30.90 -9.02 1.99
N ILE A 194 30.94 -10.31 1.64
CA ILE A 194 29.86 -11.26 1.94
C ILE A 194 29.59 -11.33 3.45
N ALA A 195 30.64 -11.44 4.28
CA ALA A 195 30.49 -11.45 5.73
C ALA A 195 29.90 -10.13 6.26
N GLY A 196 30.29 -8.99 5.69
CA GLY A 196 29.72 -7.68 6.02
C GLY A 196 28.23 -7.57 5.69
N HIS A 197 27.84 -8.00 4.48
CA HIS A 197 26.44 -8.06 4.06
C HIS A 197 25.63 -9.05 4.92
N ALA A 198 26.20 -10.22 5.27
CA ALA A 198 25.56 -11.20 6.14
C ALA A 198 25.36 -10.67 7.57
N ALA A 199 26.38 -10.03 8.15
CA ALA A 199 26.28 -9.41 9.47
C ALA A 199 25.23 -8.29 9.49
N CYS A 200 25.21 -7.45 8.45
CA CYS A 200 24.21 -6.39 8.34
C CYS A 200 22.80 -6.93 8.04
N ALA A 201 22.68 -8.04 7.30
CA ALA A 201 21.40 -8.73 7.09
C ALA A 201 20.87 -9.30 8.42
N ALA A 202 21.75 -9.86 9.25
CA ALA A 202 21.38 -10.30 10.60
C ALA A 202 20.86 -9.14 11.46
N LEU A 203 21.48 -7.96 11.36
CA LEU A 203 20.97 -6.74 11.98
C LEU A 203 19.56 -6.38 11.48
N SER A 204 19.31 -6.44 10.16
CA SER A 204 17.96 -6.22 9.62
C SER A 204 16.94 -7.19 10.19
N CYS A 205 17.28 -8.48 10.27
CA CYS A 205 16.42 -9.49 10.87
C CYS A 205 16.18 -9.20 12.37
N SER A 206 17.18 -8.75 13.12
CA SER A 206 17.02 -8.45 14.55
C SER A 206 16.07 -7.29 14.85
N ILE A 207 15.83 -6.40 13.88
CA ILE A 207 14.89 -5.29 14.03
C ILE A 207 13.44 -5.80 13.98
N ALA A 208 13.15 -6.73 13.06
CA ALA A 208 11.81 -7.29 12.91
C ALA A 208 11.54 -8.51 13.81
N ALA A 209 12.61 -9.20 14.23
CA ALA A 209 12.53 -10.43 15.00
C ALA A 209 11.69 -10.32 16.29
N PRO A 210 11.78 -9.25 17.12
CA PRO A 210 11.02 -9.19 18.37
C PRO A 210 9.52 -9.36 18.16
N TRP A 211 8.96 -8.70 17.14
CA TRP A 211 7.54 -8.82 16.83
C TRP A 211 7.18 -10.20 16.28
N PHE A 212 7.97 -10.73 15.34
CA PHE A 212 7.71 -12.07 14.79
C PHE A 212 7.83 -13.18 15.84
N LEU A 213 8.79 -13.08 16.76
CA LEU A 213 8.94 -14.03 17.86
C LEU A 213 7.75 -13.94 18.82
N TYR A 214 7.29 -12.73 19.14
CA TYR A 214 6.11 -12.53 19.97
C TYR A 214 4.86 -13.10 19.29
N SER A 215 4.63 -12.74 18.03
CA SER A 215 3.53 -13.22 17.19
C SER A 215 3.53 -14.75 17.12
N MET A 216 4.70 -15.37 16.90
CA MET A 216 4.84 -16.83 16.85
C MET A 216 4.52 -17.49 18.21
N SER A 217 4.85 -16.82 19.32
CA SER A 217 4.59 -17.35 20.67
C SER A 217 3.12 -17.29 21.08
N LYS A 218 2.35 -16.33 20.53
CA LYS A 218 0.93 -16.13 20.85
C LYS A 218 0.02 -16.76 19.82
N GLU A 219 0.34 -16.57 18.55
CA GLU A 219 -0.49 -16.90 17.40
C GLU A 219 0.31 -17.71 16.38
N LYS A 220 0.79 -18.89 16.81
CA LYS A 220 1.64 -19.76 15.99
C LYS A 220 1.02 -20.09 14.63
N ALA A 221 -0.27 -20.42 14.60
CA ALA A 221 -0.97 -20.81 13.37
C ALA A 221 -1.06 -19.65 12.37
N ALA A 222 -1.52 -18.47 12.80
CA ALA A 222 -1.60 -17.29 11.96
C ALA A 222 -0.22 -16.82 11.49
N THR A 223 0.77 -16.79 12.38
CA THR A 223 2.16 -16.42 12.04
C THR A 223 2.80 -17.43 11.08
N THR A 224 2.52 -18.72 11.21
CA THR A 224 3.00 -19.73 10.25
C THR A 224 2.35 -19.52 8.89
N THR A 225 1.06 -19.20 8.85
CA THR A 225 0.31 -18.91 7.62
C THR A 225 0.89 -17.71 6.89
N PHE A 226 1.23 -16.64 7.61
CA PHE A 226 1.93 -15.47 7.06
C PHE A 226 3.19 -15.84 6.28
N PHE A 227 4.08 -16.64 6.87
CA PHE A 227 5.34 -17.01 6.21
C PHE A 227 5.12 -18.02 5.08
N ALA A 228 4.30 -19.05 5.32
CA ALA A 228 4.13 -20.16 4.39
C ALA A 228 3.22 -19.81 3.20
N TYR A 229 2.06 -19.19 3.47
CA TYR A 229 1.07 -18.90 2.44
C TYR A 229 1.23 -17.48 1.88
N ASP A 230 1.19 -16.45 2.73
CA ASP A 230 1.14 -15.07 2.25
C ASP A 230 2.44 -14.56 1.62
N ASN A 231 3.56 -15.20 1.94
CA ASN A 231 4.86 -14.89 1.35
C ASN A 231 5.35 -15.99 0.41
N LEU A 232 5.56 -17.21 0.90
CA LEU A 232 6.19 -18.28 0.10
C LEU A 232 5.26 -18.82 -0.99
N ALA A 233 4.06 -19.29 -0.64
CA ALA A 233 3.12 -19.86 -1.63
C ALA A 233 2.66 -18.81 -2.64
N ARG A 234 2.41 -17.57 -2.21
CA ARG A 234 2.01 -16.45 -3.10
C ARG A 234 3.00 -16.15 -4.22
N PHE A 235 4.28 -16.48 -4.03
CA PHE A 235 5.30 -16.36 -5.08
C PHE A 235 5.13 -17.42 -6.18
N PHE A 236 4.77 -18.65 -5.80
CA PHE A 236 4.67 -19.80 -6.72
C PHE A 236 3.26 -20.04 -7.28
N GLN A 237 2.22 -19.56 -6.60
CA GLN A 237 0.82 -19.75 -6.96
C GLN A 237 0.09 -18.41 -7.08
N SER A 238 -0.80 -18.27 -8.07
CA SER A 238 -1.63 -17.08 -8.23
C SER A 238 -2.85 -17.16 -7.33
N PHE A 239 -3.04 -16.16 -6.47
CA PHE A 239 -4.22 -16.04 -5.62
C PHE A 239 -5.19 -14.99 -6.16
N GLU A 240 -6.47 -15.12 -5.83
CA GLU A 240 -7.51 -14.10 -6.06
C GLU A 240 -7.66 -13.66 -7.54
N GLY A 241 -7.29 -14.52 -8.49
CA GLY A 241 -7.35 -14.20 -9.93
C GLY A 241 -6.29 -13.19 -10.40
N HIS A 242 -5.36 -12.79 -9.54
CA HIS A 242 -4.30 -11.82 -9.83
C HIS A 242 -3.15 -12.40 -10.66
N SER A 243 -3.47 -13.09 -11.76
CA SER A 243 -2.49 -13.49 -12.78
C SER A 243 -2.37 -12.41 -13.85
N GLY A 244 -1.29 -12.42 -14.61
CA GLY A 244 -1.08 -11.45 -15.69
C GLY A 244 -0.04 -11.91 -16.70
N PRO A 245 -0.06 -11.36 -17.93
CA PRO A 245 0.88 -11.74 -18.98
C PRO A 245 2.32 -11.37 -18.62
N ALA A 246 3.31 -11.95 -19.33
CA ALA A 246 4.73 -11.69 -19.09
C ALA A 246 5.11 -10.19 -19.20
N PHE A 247 4.40 -9.43 -20.03
CA PHE A 247 4.61 -7.98 -20.22
C PHE A 247 3.78 -7.10 -19.25
N TYR A 248 3.07 -7.69 -18.28
CA TYR A 248 2.18 -6.97 -17.36
C TYR A 248 2.87 -5.76 -16.72
N TYR A 249 4.06 -5.95 -16.15
CA TYR A 249 4.77 -4.85 -15.49
C TYR A 249 5.36 -3.81 -16.44
N VAL A 250 5.54 -4.14 -17.72
CA VAL A 250 5.90 -3.14 -18.74
C VAL A 250 4.75 -2.13 -18.87
N ILE A 251 3.51 -2.62 -18.94
CA ILE A 251 2.32 -1.77 -19.01
C ILE A 251 2.14 -1.00 -17.71
N VAL A 252 2.27 -1.66 -16.55
CA VAL A 252 2.15 -1.01 -15.23
C VAL A 252 3.16 0.13 -15.10
N LEU A 253 4.43 -0.07 -15.47
CA LEU A 253 5.43 1.00 -15.42
C LEU A 253 5.19 2.07 -16.48
N ALA A 254 4.79 1.70 -17.70
CA ALA A 254 4.52 2.67 -18.77
C ALA A 254 3.37 3.62 -18.42
N LEU A 255 2.25 3.09 -17.89
CA LEU A 255 1.12 3.87 -17.44
C LEU A 255 1.38 4.53 -16.09
N GLY A 256 2.03 3.80 -15.18
CA GLY A 256 2.24 4.26 -13.82
C GLY A 256 3.23 5.40 -13.69
N THR A 257 4.18 5.50 -14.63
CA THR A 257 5.12 6.62 -14.72
C THR A 257 4.57 7.80 -15.49
N LEU A 258 3.35 7.74 -16.07
CA LEU A 258 2.72 8.92 -16.66
C LEU A 258 2.68 10.07 -15.64
N PRO A 259 2.88 11.34 -16.05
CA PRO A 259 3.14 11.80 -17.43
C PRO A 259 4.62 11.72 -17.86
N TRP A 260 5.47 11.10 -17.06
CA TRP A 260 6.93 11.09 -17.24
C TRP A 260 7.47 9.97 -18.13
N THR A 261 6.62 9.07 -18.63
CA THR A 261 7.00 7.92 -19.46
C THR A 261 7.93 8.31 -20.63
N PHE A 262 7.67 9.42 -21.32
CA PHE A 262 8.52 9.90 -22.41
C PHE A 262 9.87 10.46 -21.93
N HIS A 263 9.91 11.09 -20.75
CA HIS A 263 11.16 11.51 -20.13
C HIS A 263 11.99 10.32 -19.66
N LEU A 264 11.33 9.26 -19.17
CA LEU A 264 11.99 8.02 -18.81
C LEU A 264 12.63 7.37 -20.04
N ILE A 265 11.89 7.26 -21.15
CA ILE A 265 12.43 6.75 -22.43
C ILE A 265 13.61 7.61 -22.88
N ALA A 266 13.52 8.94 -22.79
CA ALA A 266 14.62 9.83 -23.14
C ALA A 266 15.86 9.62 -22.24
N ALA A 267 15.67 9.45 -20.93
CA ALA A 267 16.75 9.20 -19.98
C ALA A 267 17.47 7.88 -20.27
N LEU A 268 16.70 6.83 -20.53
CA LEU A 268 17.23 5.51 -20.90
C LEU A 268 17.98 5.56 -22.25
N LYS A 269 17.41 6.22 -23.27
CA LYS A 269 18.07 6.39 -24.57
C LYS A 269 19.37 7.15 -24.48
N LYS A 270 19.41 8.23 -23.67
CA LYS A 270 20.63 9.00 -23.43
C LYS A 270 21.70 8.13 -22.78
N SER A 271 21.36 7.47 -21.68
CA SER A 271 22.30 6.58 -20.98
C SER A 271 22.79 5.44 -21.87
N TRP A 272 21.97 4.92 -22.78
CA TRP A 272 22.38 3.91 -23.77
C TRP A 272 23.33 4.47 -24.84
N ARG A 273 23.03 5.65 -25.41
CA ARG A 273 23.85 6.28 -26.46
C ARG A 273 25.22 6.69 -25.96
N GLU A 274 25.30 7.29 -24.77
CA GLU A 274 26.56 7.71 -24.16
C GLU A 274 27.48 6.51 -23.92
N ARG A 275 26.93 5.35 -23.58
CA ARG A 275 27.69 4.09 -23.49
C ARG A 275 28.20 3.60 -24.83
N GLY A 276 27.32 3.53 -25.83
CA GLY A 276 27.70 3.08 -27.16
C GLY A 276 28.81 3.93 -27.78
N SER A 277 28.85 5.22 -27.44
CA SER A 277 29.90 6.14 -27.85
C SER A 277 31.23 5.98 -27.10
N GLN A 278 31.22 5.42 -25.90
CA GLN A 278 32.40 5.31 -25.04
C GLN A 278 32.92 3.87 -24.89
N SER A 279 32.19 2.86 -25.39
CA SER A 279 32.47 1.42 -25.18
C SER A 279 32.65 1.00 -23.72
N LEU A 280 32.11 1.79 -22.77
CA LEU A 280 32.23 1.55 -21.34
C LEU A 280 30.98 0.85 -20.79
N PRO A 281 31.14 -0.14 -19.87
CA PRO A 281 30.00 -0.70 -19.15
C PRO A 281 29.34 0.37 -18.27
N MET A 282 28.09 0.12 -17.87
CA MET A 282 27.41 0.96 -16.89
C MET A 282 28.17 0.94 -15.56
N GLN A 283 28.34 2.09 -14.91
CA GLN A 283 29.09 2.20 -13.66
C GLN A 283 28.39 3.14 -12.67
N GLY A 284 28.82 3.06 -11.41
CA GLY A 284 28.41 3.95 -10.33
C GLY A 284 26.91 3.97 -10.09
N GLY A 285 26.34 5.17 -9.94
CA GLY A 285 24.92 5.37 -9.67
C GLY A 285 23.98 4.79 -10.73
N ASP A 286 24.34 4.89 -12.02
CA ASP A 286 23.49 4.37 -13.10
C ASP A 286 23.36 2.85 -13.03
N LEU A 287 24.47 2.16 -12.73
CA LEU A 287 24.48 0.69 -12.57
C LEU A 287 23.67 0.28 -11.34
N LEU A 288 23.81 1.01 -10.23
CA LEU A 288 23.05 0.73 -9.01
C LEU A 288 21.54 0.85 -9.25
N LEU A 289 21.07 1.95 -9.86
CA LEU A 289 19.65 2.14 -10.15
C LEU A 289 19.12 1.13 -11.17
N ALA A 290 19.95 0.71 -12.13
CA ALA A 290 19.57 -0.33 -13.08
C ALA A 290 19.45 -1.71 -12.45
N VAL A 291 20.43 -2.12 -11.64
CA VAL A 291 20.36 -3.41 -10.93
C VAL A 291 19.14 -3.43 -10.01
N TRP A 292 18.89 -2.35 -9.27
CA TRP A 292 17.69 -2.21 -8.45
C TRP A 292 16.40 -2.40 -9.25
N THR A 293 16.27 -1.67 -10.36
CA THR A 293 15.10 -1.71 -11.25
C THR A 293 14.91 -3.10 -11.86
N VAL A 294 15.98 -3.67 -12.43
CA VAL A 294 15.93 -4.95 -13.17
C VAL A 294 15.68 -6.12 -12.23
N VAL A 295 16.37 -6.18 -11.08
CA VAL A 295 16.18 -7.27 -10.10
C VAL A 295 14.74 -7.29 -9.62
N LEU A 296 14.18 -6.16 -9.21
CA LEU A 296 12.78 -6.06 -8.77
C LEU A 296 11.80 -6.38 -9.90
N PHE A 297 12.01 -5.81 -11.08
CA PHE A 297 11.16 -6.04 -12.24
C PHE A 297 11.10 -7.53 -12.60
N VAL A 298 12.26 -8.20 -12.69
CA VAL A 298 12.35 -9.63 -12.99
C VAL A 298 11.73 -10.46 -11.87
N PHE A 299 12.09 -10.18 -10.61
CA PHE A 299 11.58 -10.90 -9.45
C PHE A 299 10.04 -10.92 -9.44
N PHE A 300 9.40 -9.75 -9.56
CA PHE A 300 7.94 -9.68 -9.56
C PHE A 300 7.31 -10.19 -10.86
N SER A 301 7.99 -10.06 -12.01
CA SER A 301 7.48 -10.62 -13.28
C SER A 301 7.38 -12.14 -13.24
N VAL A 302 8.32 -12.80 -12.55
CA VAL A 302 8.33 -14.26 -12.35
C VAL A 302 7.30 -14.70 -11.30
N SER A 303 6.96 -13.85 -10.33
CA SER A 303 5.91 -14.14 -9.34
C SER A 303 4.57 -14.47 -10.01
N ALA A 304 3.91 -15.51 -9.52
CA ALA A 304 2.61 -15.94 -10.01
C ALA A 304 1.52 -14.90 -9.76
N THR A 305 1.47 -14.34 -8.54
CA THR A 305 0.59 -13.23 -8.18
C THR A 305 1.18 -11.91 -8.67
N LYS A 306 0.36 -11.09 -9.36
CA LYS A 306 0.76 -9.81 -9.97
C LYS A 306 -0.20 -8.69 -9.59
N LEU A 307 0.31 -7.68 -8.88
CA LEU A 307 -0.43 -6.48 -8.47
C LEU A 307 0.30 -5.22 -8.92
N PRO A 308 -0.41 -4.15 -9.36
CA PRO A 308 0.25 -2.94 -9.86
C PRO A 308 1.22 -2.31 -8.85
N HIS A 309 0.89 -2.39 -7.56
CA HIS A 309 1.68 -1.79 -6.49
C HIS A 309 3.03 -2.49 -6.24
N TYR A 310 3.26 -3.70 -6.77
CA TYR A 310 4.57 -4.37 -6.68
C TYR A 310 5.67 -3.58 -7.39
N MET A 311 5.32 -2.66 -8.29
CA MET A 311 6.27 -1.77 -8.96
C MET A 311 6.57 -0.47 -8.21
N PHE A 312 5.90 -0.16 -7.10
CA PHE A 312 6.19 1.06 -6.33
C PHE A 312 7.66 1.19 -5.92
N PRO A 313 8.37 0.13 -5.46
CA PRO A 313 9.77 0.25 -5.04
C PRO A 313 10.74 0.55 -6.17
N VAL A 314 10.30 0.40 -7.43
CA VAL A 314 11.08 0.74 -8.63
C VAL A 314 10.99 2.24 -8.93
N LEU A 315 9.88 2.89 -8.61
CA LEU A 315 9.60 4.29 -9.00
C LEU A 315 10.65 5.31 -8.50
N PRO A 316 11.19 5.23 -7.26
CA PRO A 316 12.23 6.15 -6.80
C PRO A 316 13.49 6.12 -7.66
N ALA A 317 13.91 4.95 -8.14
CA ALA A 317 15.06 4.80 -9.02
C ALA A 317 14.79 5.41 -10.41
N LEU A 318 13.62 5.15 -10.98
CA LEU A 318 13.21 5.74 -12.27
C LEU A 318 13.11 7.27 -12.18
N ALA A 319 12.57 7.79 -11.08
CA ALA A 319 12.50 9.21 -10.81
C ALA A 319 13.90 9.85 -10.72
N CYS A 320 14.88 9.15 -10.15
CA CYS A 320 16.28 9.61 -10.11
C CYS A 320 16.91 9.70 -11.51
N TRP A 321 16.64 8.73 -12.41
CA TRP A 321 17.11 8.83 -13.79
C TRP A 321 16.48 9.98 -14.58
N ILE A 322 15.18 10.20 -14.41
CA ILE A 322 14.51 11.35 -15.03
C ILE A 322 15.05 12.66 -14.43
N GLY A 323 15.24 12.71 -13.11
CA GLY A 323 15.82 13.85 -12.41
C GLY A 323 17.23 14.20 -12.90
N LYS A 324 18.07 13.18 -13.13
CA LYS A 324 19.39 13.31 -13.76
C LYS A 324 19.27 13.93 -15.16
N LEU A 325 18.42 13.38 -16.03
CA LEU A 325 18.21 13.89 -17.39
C LEU A 325 17.84 15.39 -17.38
N ILE A 326 16.88 15.78 -16.54
CA ILE A 326 16.43 17.18 -16.46
C ILE A 326 17.54 18.10 -15.93
N ALA A 327 18.34 17.61 -14.98
CA ALA A 327 19.45 18.38 -14.43
C ALA A 327 20.57 18.63 -15.45
N GLU A 328 20.85 17.65 -16.31
CA GLU A 328 21.86 17.72 -17.37
C GLU A 328 21.36 18.46 -18.62
N GLU A 329 20.05 18.52 -18.84
CA GLU A 329 19.41 19.22 -19.96
C GLU A 329 18.45 20.32 -19.48
N PRO A 330 18.96 21.48 -19.03
CA PRO A 330 18.17 22.57 -18.45
C PRO A 330 16.98 23.04 -19.31
N GLN A 331 17.07 22.90 -20.64
CA GLN A 331 15.99 23.20 -21.57
C GLN A 331 14.70 22.40 -21.28
N ARG A 332 14.82 21.22 -20.64
CA ARG A 332 13.67 20.38 -20.26
C ARG A 332 12.95 20.88 -19.01
N GLU A 333 13.56 21.73 -18.19
CA GLU A 333 12.98 22.14 -16.90
C GLU A 333 11.62 22.83 -17.05
N LYS A 334 11.45 23.65 -18.08
CA LYS A 334 10.15 24.30 -18.35
C LYS A 334 9.06 23.26 -18.63
N SER A 335 9.37 22.23 -19.41
CA SER A 335 8.42 21.14 -19.69
C SER A 335 8.15 20.29 -18.44
N ALA A 336 9.18 20.00 -17.64
CA ALA A 336 9.05 19.27 -16.39
C ALA A 336 8.18 20.04 -15.37
N ALA A 337 8.37 21.35 -15.23
CA ALA A 337 7.55 22.18 -14.36
C ALA A 337 6.07 22.22 -14.80
N ARG A 338 5.81 22.31 -16.12
CA ARG A 338 4.45 22.22 -16.67
C ARG A 338 3.80 20.87 -16.43
N ILE A 339 4.57 19.78 -16.54
CA ILE A 339 4.09 18.43 -16.20
C ILE A 339 3.71 18.37 -14.72
N CYS A 340 4.57 18.82 -13.80
CA CYS A 340 4.24 18.86 -12.38
C CYS A 340 2.96 19.67 -12.10
N GLY A 341 2.84 20.88 -12.67
CA GLY A 341 1.66 21.72 -12.51
C GLY A 341 0.40 21.08 -13.10
N GLY A 342 0.50 20.49 -14.28
CA GLY A 342 -0.60 19.75 -14.92
C GLY A 342 -1.05 18.54 -14.13
N THR A 343 -0.12 17.75 -13.57
CA THR A 343 -0.45 16.63 -12.68
C THR A 343 -1.15 17.12 -11.42
N LEU A 344 -0.70 18.22 -10.80
CA LEU A 344 -1.39 18.77 -9.63
C LEU A 344 -2.83 19.16 -9.96
N VAL A 345 -3.05 19.88 -11.06
CA VAL A 345 -4.40 20.23 -11.52
C VAL A 345 -5.23 18.99 -11.79
N PHE A 346 -4.66 17.98 -12.45
CA PHE A 346 -5.33 16.71 -12.72
C PHE A 346 -5.72 15.98 -11.43
N VAL A 347 -4.82 15.89 -10.44
CA VAL A 347 -5.09 15.25 -9.15
C VAL A 347 -6.18 16.00 -8.40
N LEU A 348 -6.12 17.33 -8.35
CA LEU A 348 -7.16 18.14 -7.72
C LEU A 348 -8.52 17.93 -8.41
N PHE A 349 -8.55 17.94 -9.75
CA PHE A 349 -9.77 17.65 -10.51
C PHE A 349 -10.29 16.23 -10.23
N ALA A 350 -9.41 15.23 -10.25
CA ALA A 350 -9.78 13.86 -9.96
C ALA A 350 -10.40 13.74 -8.56
N VAL A 351 -9.73 14.28 -7.54
CA VAL A 351 -10.17 14.19 -6.14
C VAL A 351 -11.45 14.96 -5.85
N PHE A 352 -11.60 16.18 -6.37
CA PHE A 352 -12.73 17.04 -6.03
C PHE A 352 -13.91 16.94 -7.01
N VAL A 353 -13.72 16.35 -8.19
CA VAL A 353 -14.77 16.26 -9.22
C VAL A 353 -15.06 14.83 -9.66
N LEU A 354 -14.04 14.04 -10.01
CA LEU A 354 -14.25 12.68 -10.53
C LEU A 354 -14.60 11.67 -9.44
N LEU A 355 -13.79 11.58 -8.39
CA LEU A 355 -13.95 10.59 -7.32
C LEU A 355 -15.30 10.70 -6.61
N PRO A 356 -15.82 11.89 -6.24
CA PRO A 356 -17.13 11.99 -5.61
C PRO A 356 -18.27 11.44 -6.48
N LYS A 357 -18.16 11.58 -7.82
CA LYS A 357 -19.13 11.00 -8.76
C LYS A 357 -19.04 9.48 -8.78
N VAL A 358 -17.83 8.92 -8.78
CA VAL A 358 -17.62 7.47 -8.72
C VAL A 358 -18.10 6.91 -7.37
N ASP A 359 -17.80 7.60 -6.28
CA ASP A 359 -18.17 7.20 -4.92
C ASP A 359 -19.68 7.22 -4.67
N SER A 360 -20.43 8.07 -5.38
CA SER A 360 -21.90 8.07 -5.31
C SER A 360 -22.54 6.73 -5.67
N TYR A 361 -21.80 5.87 -6.38
CA TYR A 361 -22.22 4.52 -6.71
C TYR A 361 -21.85 3.48 -5.65
N ARG A 362 -21.06 3.80 -4.61
CA ARG A 362 -20.63 2.82 -3.59
C ARG A 362 -21.58 2.80 -2.40
N VAL A 363 -22.04 1.60 -2.01
CA VAL A 363 -23.12 1.44 -1.02
C VAL A 363 -22.65 1.22 0.41
N MET A 364 -21.43 0.69 0.60
CA MET A 364 -20.99 0.20 1.92
C MET A 364 -20.89 1.29 2.99
N LYS A 365 -20.33 2.46 2.66
CA LYS A 365 -20.28 3.58 3.61
C LYS A 365 -21.69 4.10 3.96
N PRO A 366 -22.57 4.45 2.98
CA PRO A 366 -23.92 4.88 3.31
C PRO A 366 -24.71 3.88 4.15
N ILE A 367 -24.70 2.58 3.80
CA ILE A 367 -25.47 1.58 4.54
C ILE A 367 -24.87 1.32 5.93
N GLY A 368 -23.54 1.32 6.08
CA GLY A 368 -22.87 1.17 7.38
C GLY A 368 -23.17 2.35 8.31
N LEU A 369 -23.11 3.58 7.79
CA LEU A 369 -23.48 4.77 8.57
C LEU A 369 -24.96 4.77 8.96
N ALA A 370 -25.84 4.34 8.07
CA ALA A 370 -27.26 4.27 8.37
C ALA A 370 -27.59 3.14 9.36
N LEU A 371 -26.91 1.99 9.27
CA LEU A 371 -26.95 0.95 10.30
C LEU A 371 -26.57 1.56 11.65
N LYS A 372 -25.45 2.29 11.73
CA LYS A 372 -25.00 2.91 12.97
C LYS A 372 -26.00 3.95 13.52
N ALA A 373 -26.62 4.75 12.64
CA ALA A 373 -27.55 5.81 13.03
C ALA A 373 -28.93 5.29 13.44
N ASN A 374 -29.41 4.23 12.79
CA ASN A 374 -30.78 3.74 12.92
C ASN A 374 -30.89 2.49 13.81
N THR A 375 -29.81 2.03 14.43
CA THR A 375 -29.82 0.86 15.33
C THR A 375 -29.19 1.20 16.69
N PRO A 376 -29.83 0.82 17.82
CA PRO A 376 -29.24 1.00 19.15
C PRO A 376 -27.84 0.36 19.24
N PRO A 377 -26.85 0.93 19.96
CA PRO A 377 -25.49 0.39 20.06
C PRO A 377 -25.39 -1.09 20.44
N GLU A 378 -26.26 -1.53 21.34
CA GLU A 378 -26.38 -2.88 21.86
C GLU A 378 -27.25 -3.82 21.02
N ALA A 379 -27.87 -3.32 19.95
CA ALA A 379 -28.73 -4.11 19.10
C ALA A 379 -27.94 -5.23 18.40
N LYS A 380 -28.53 -6.43 18.38
CA LYS A 380 -28.01 -7.56 17.62
C LYS A 380 -28.17 -7.29 16.13
N VAL A 381 -27.04 -7.25 15.44
CA VAL A 381 -26.97 -7.12 13.99
C VAL A 381 -26.41 -8.43 13.43
N TYR A 382 -26.90 -8.85 12.27
CA TYR A 382 -26.37 -9.98 11.52
C TYR A 382 -26.17 -9.60 10.05
N GLY A 383 -25.08 -10.06 9.46
CA GLY A 383 -24.91 -10.04 8.01
C GLY A 383 -25.56 -11.28 7.41
N TYR A 384 -26.50 -11.14 6.48
CA TYR A 384 -27.10 -12.28 5.77
C TYR A 384 -26.61 -12.31 4.33
N PHE A 385 -25.77 -13.31 4.00
CA PHE A 385 -25.00 -13.39 2.74
C PHE A 385 -24.16 -12.14 2.41
N VAL A 386 -23.82 -11.35 3.43
CA VAL A 386 -22.96 -10.17 3.34
C VAL A 386 -22.04 -10.14 4.57
N SER A 387 -20.74 -10.22 4.33
CA SER A 387 -19.69 -9.89 5.30
C SER A 387 -18.66 -9.04 4.56
N GLU A 388 -18.45 -7.81 5.04
CA GLU A 388 -17.55 -6.85 4.39
C GLU A 388 -16.85 -6.03 5.48
N PRO A 389 -15.50 -6.01 5.54
CA PRO A 389 -14.75 -5.26 6.55
C PRO A 389 -15.13 -3.78 6.62
N SER A 390 -15.49 -3.19 5.47
CA SER A 390 -15.99 -1.83 5.37
C SER A 390 -17.26 -1.58 6.20
N LEU A 391 -18.16 -2.55 6.31
CA LEU A 391 -19.39 -2.43 7.10
C LEU A 391 -19.09 -2.39 8.60
N PHE A 392 -18.10 -3.13 9.07
CA PHE A 392 -17.69 -3.06 10.47
C PHE A 392 -17.09 -1.69 10.79
N PHE A 393 -16.22 -1.18 9.91
CA PHE A 393 -15.61 0.14 10.07
C PHE A 393 -16.66 1.26 10.11
N TYR A 394 -17.59 1.29 9.15
CA TYR A 394 -18.61 2.34 9.08
C TYR A 394 -19.79 2.13 10.04
N GLY A 395 -20.18 0.88 10.27
CA GLY A 395 -21.22 0.47 11.21
C GLY A 395 -20.80 0.63 12.67
N GLY A 396 -19.50 0.67 12.94
CA GLY A 396 -18.93 0.86 14.28
C GLY A 396 -19.21 -0.29 15.24
N ARG A 397 -19.50 -1.49 14.72
CA ARG A 397 -19.68 -2.71 15.49
C ARG A 397 -19.40 -3.94 14.64
N LEU A 398 -18.93 -4.99 15.28
CA LEU A 398 -18.82 -6.32 14.69
C LEU A 398 -20.18 -7.00 14.72
N PHE A 399 -20.49 -7.75 13.67
CA PHE A 399 -21.71 -8.56 13.63
C PHE A 399 -21.46 -9.90 12.97
N PRO A 400 -22.04 -10.99 13.52
CA PRO A 400 -21.91 -12.33 12.95
C PRO A 400 -22.53 -12.43 11.57
N PHE A 401 -21.92 -13.31 10.77
CA PHE A 401 -22.29 -13.58 9.40
C PHE A 401 -23.08 -14.90 9.29
N ILE A 402 -24.16 -14.89 8.51
CA ILE A 402 -25.05 -16.03 8.26
C ILE A 402 -24.97 -16.38 6.77
N GLU A 403 -24.37 -17.53 6.47
CA GLU A 403 -24.24 -18.12 5.12
C GLU A 403 -25.15 -19.32 4.89
N GLN A 404 -25.62 -19.96 5.96
CA GLN A 404 -26.44 -21.17 5.91
C GLN A 404 -27.59 -21.01 6.90
N GLY A 405 -28.80 -21.41 6.50
CA GLY A 405 -30.02 -21.26 7.29
C GLY A 405 -31.01 -20.24 6.73
N SER A 406 -32.27 -20.33 7.17
CA SER A 406 -33.28 -19.29 6.88
C SER A 406 -33.26 -18.23 7.98
N LEU A 407 -33.74 -17.03 7.66
CA LEU A 407 -33.91 -15.97 8.66
C LEU A 407 -34.93 -16.33 9.76
N ASP A 408 -35.65 -17.45 9.65
CA ASP A 408 -36.56 -17.95 10.68
C ASP A 408 -35.82 -18.29 11.98
N ASP A 409 -34.59 -18.79 11.89
CA ASP A 409 -33.80 -19.17 13.07
C ASP A 409 -33.54 -17.96 13.99
N LEU A 410 -33.48 -16.75 13.41
CA LEU A 410 -33.31 -15.49 14.14
C LEU A 410 -34.59 -15.03 14.86
N LEU A 411 -35.77 -15.50 14.46
CA LEU A 411 -37.05 -15.14 15.09
C LEU A 411 -37.34 -15.87 16.40
N SER A 412 -36.58 -16.93 16.70
CA SER A 412 -36.60 -17.57 18.01
C SER A 412 -36.13 -16.63 19.13
N GLN A 413 -35.46 -15.52 18.78
CA GLN A 413 -35.00 -14.53 19.72
C GLN A 413 -36.16 -13.63 20.18
N LYS A 414 -36.29 -13.43 21.50
CA LYS A 414 -37.31 -12.54 22.09
C LYS A 414 -37.09 -11.05 21.80
N GLU A 415 -35.92 -10.68 21.30
CA GLU A 415 -35.49 -9.30 21.07
C GLU A 415 -35.47 -8.97 19.57
N PRO A 416 -35.65 -7.69 19.18
CA PRO A 416 -35.54 -7.30 17.79
C PRO A 416 -34.14 -7.54 17.22
N VAL A 417 -34.07 -8.13 16.03
CA VAL A 417 -32.83 -8.45 15.34
C VAL A 417 -32.71 -7.61 14.08
N TYR A 418 -31.57 -6.97 13.87
CA TYR A 418 -31.28 -6.24 12.64
C TYR A 418 -30.48 -7.12 11.68
N VAL A 419 -30.83 -7.07 10.41
CA VAL A 419 -30.18 -7.87 9.37
C VAL A 419 -29.76 -6.98 8.22
N ILE A 420 -28.47 -7.01 7.86
CA ILE A 420 -27.97 -6.38 6.65
C ILE A 420 -27.88 -7.42 5.54
N THR A 421 -28.49 -7.13 4.38
CA THR A 421 -28.48 -8.05 3.23
C THR A 421 -28.63 -7.33 1.90
N LYS A 422 -28.45 -8.06 0.80
CA LYS A 422 -28.70 -7.58 -0.56
C LYS A 422 -30.21 -7.55 -0.82
N GLU A 423 -30.71 -6.51 -1.46
CA GLU A 423 -32.14 -6.34 -1.74
C GLU A 423 -32.72 -7.47 -2.62
N SER A 424 -31.88 -8.07 -3.49
CA SER A 424 -32.27 -9.23 -4.29
C SER A 424 -32.66 -10.46 -3.45
N ARG A 425 -32.18 -10.53 -2.20
CA ARG A 425 -32.46 -11.63 -1.26
C ARG A 425 -33.65 -11.35 -0.36
N LEU A 426 -34.37 -10.23 -0.51
CA LEU A 426 -35.60 -10.01 0.25
C LEU A 426 -36.64 -11.10 -0.03
N ASN A 427 -36.68 -11.66 -1.23
CA ASN A 427 -37.60 -12.76 -1.54
C ASN A 427 -37.24 -14.09 -0.86
N GLU A 428 -36.02 -14.19 -0.31
CA GLU A 428 -35.56 -15.33 0.50
C GLU A 428 -35.95 -15.15 1.99
N THR A 429 -36.52 -14.00 2.36
CA THR A 429 -37.15 -13.83 3.67
C THR A 429 -38.42 -14.71 3.73
N PRO A 430 -38.57 -15.53 4.77
CA PRO A 430 -39.72 -16.43 4.88
C PRO A 430 -41.03 -15.63 4.98
N PRO A 431 -42.13 -16.06 4.32
CA PRO A 431 -43.38 -15.29 4.24
C PRO A 431 -44.07 -15.05 5.60
N LYS A 432 -43.62 -15.71 6.67
CA LYS A 432 -44.13 -15.57 8.04
C LYS A 432 -43.29 -14.65 8.92
N VAL A 433 -42.22 -14.06 8.39
CA VAL A 433 -41.36 -13.17 9.16
C VAL A 433 -41.84 -11.73 9.03
N PRO A 434 -42.46 -11.13 10.06
CA PRO A 434 -42.70 -9.69 10.05
C PRO A 434 -41.36 -8.96 10.06
N PHE A 435 -41.09 -8.23 8.99
CA PHE A 435 -39.90 -7.40 8.87
C PHE A 435 -40.25 -5.98 8.48
N LYS A 436 -39.51 -5.03 9.04
CA LYS A 436 -39.56 -3.62 8.64
C LYS A 436 -38.25 -3.26 7.95
N ILE A 437 -38.34 -2.64 6.79
CA ILE A 437 -37.17 -2.03 6.17
C ILE A 437 -36.83 -0.78 6.96
N VAL A 438 -35.67 -0.81 7.61
CA VAL A 438 -35.15 0.31 8.40
C VAL A 438 -34.51 1.33 7.48
N GLU A 439 -33.70 0.85 6.52
CA GLU A 439 -33.00 1.69 5.57
C GLU A 439 -32.75 0.97 4.25
N ARG A 440 -32.71 1.72 3.15
CA ARG A 440 -32.18 1.28 1.85
C ARG A 440 -31.08 2.23 1.39
N ALA A 441 -29.90 1.71 1.11
CA ALA A 441 -28.85 2.47 0.44
C ALA A 441 -28.85 2.15 -1.06
N LYS A 442 -29.01 3.18 -1.89
CA LYS A 442 -28.96 3.07 -3.36
C LYS A 442 -27.52 3.16 -3.85
N GLY A 443 -27.09 2.17 -4.62
CA GLY A 443 -25.80 2.14 -5.36
C GLY A 443 -25.44 0.71 -5.76
N PHE A 444 -24.23 0.51 -6.28
CA PHE A 444 -23.62 -0.78 -6.61
C PHE A 444 -22.94 -1.40 -5.38
N ALA A 445 -23.49 -2.49 -4.85
CA ALA A 445 -22.70 -3.51 -4.14
C ALA A 445 -22.01 -4.43 -5.15
N GLU A 446 -21.07 -5.28 -4.72
CA GLU A 446 -20.58 -6.37 -5.57
C GLU A 446 -21.78 -7.17 -6.13
N ASN A 447 -21.84 -7.27 -7.46
CA ASN A 447 -22.94 -7.83 -8.27
C ASN A 447 -24.21 -6.97 -8.41
N GLY A 448 -24.11 -5.64 -8.24
CA GLY A 448 -25.14 -4.68 -8.69
C GLY A 448 -26.41 -4.60 -7.83
N GLY A 449 -26.42 -5.23 -6.66
CA GLY A 449 -27.55 -5.19 -5.73
C GLY A 449 -27.55 -3.94 -4.84
N LYS A 450 -28.74 -3.42 -4.53
CA LYS A 450 -28.93 -2.45 -3.44
C LYS A 450 -28.76 -3.15 -2.11
N MET A 451 -28.32 -2.43 -1.08
CA MET A 451 -28.20 -2.95 0.28
C MET A 451 -29.35 -2.47 1.15
N THR A 452 -29.83 -3.36 2.02
CA THR A 452 -30.98 -3.08 2.90
C THR A 452 -30.66 -3.49 4.33
N VAL A 453 -31.09 -2.67 5.29
CA VAL A 453 -31.14 -3.03 6.71
C VAL A 453 -32.59 -3.36 7.06
N LEU A 454 -32.80 -4.57 7.55
CA LEU A 454 -34.08 -5.09 8.00
C LEU A 454 -34.12 -5.11 9.53
N LEU A 455 -35.30 -4.88 10.09
CA LEU A 455 -35.64 -5.17 11.48
C LEU A 455 -36.59 -6.35 11.49
N LEU A 456 -36.15 -7.47 12.05
CA LEU A 456 -36.94 -8.67 12.29
C LEU A 456 -37.40 -8.64 13.75
N SER A 457 -38.71 -8.73 14.00
CA SER A 457 -39.23 -8.83 15.36
C SER A 457 -40.66 -9.38 15.38
N ASN A 458 -40.92 -10.28 16.32
CA ASN A 458 -42.25 -10.86 16.56
C ASN A 458 -43.29 -9.82 17.07
N GLN A 459 -42.88 -8.59 17.32
CA GLN A 459 -43.76 -7.47 17.72
C GLN A 459 -44.00 -6.44 16.60
N VAL A 460 -43.47 -6.68 15.40
CA VAL A 460 -43.71 -5.80 14.24
C VAL A 460 -45.04 -6.20 13.62
N GLN A 461 -46.12 -5.57 14.07
CA GLN A 461 -47.38 -5.46 13.32
C GLN A 461 -47.50 -4.07 12.71
#